data_AF-A0A7W4HTA0-F1
#
_entry.id   AF-A0A7W4HTA0-F1
#
_cell.length_a   1.000
_cell.length_b   1.000
_cell.length_c   1.000
_cell.angle_alpha   90.00
_cell.angle_beta   90.00
_cell.angle_gamma   90.00
#
_symmetry.space_group_name_H-M   'P 1'
#
loop_
_entity.id
_entity.type
_entity.pdbx_description
1 polymer ?
#
loop_
_entity_poly.entity_id
_entity_poly.type
_entity_poly.pdbx_seq_one_letter_code
_entity_poly.pdbx_strand_id
1 'polypeptide(L)'
;MDFETFGENIWADTGIFEFFADFVERWLGRYNHTFYTISGAWQALEAHDEIDCPQTTTWADTERDLSAWLGNSMQHEAMRDLYAMEKDVLSSGDLGLIADWRQLTTSDHPYYMCTKYFNDGDVHAYFSPYDSPYDAFLYFMNALRDVRYRLHEHNIAGY
;
A
#
# COMPACT_ATOMS: atom_id res chain seq x y z
N MET A 1 10.06 -6.21 4.75
CA MET A 1 10.54 -7.26 3.85
C MET A 1 9.30 -7.93 3.35
N ASP A 2 9.11 -7.90 2.04
CA ASP A 2 7.91 -8.46 1.42
C ASP A 2 8.05 -9.96 1.28
N PHE A 3 6.92 -10.67 1.18
CA PHE A 3 6.93 -12.13 1.13
C PHE A 3 7.62 -12.64 -0.14
N GLU A 4 7.48 -11.89 -1.22
CA GLU A 4 8.06 -12.09 -2.55
C GLU A 4 9.60 -12.05 -2.50
N THR A 5 10.20 -11.58 -1.40
CA THR A 5 11.65 -11.68 -1.17
C THR A 5 12.14 -13.13 -1.32
N PHE A 6 11.36 -14.09 -0.84
CA PHE A 6 11.74 -15.51 -0.80
C PHE A 6 11.06 -16.30 -1.91
N GLY A 7 11.84 -16.75 -2.90
CA GLY A 7 11.38 -17.58 -4.00
C GLY A 7 11.05 -16.83 -5.29
N GLU A 8 10.83 -15.51 -5.22
CA GLU A 8 10.54 -14.68 -6.40
C GLU A 8 11.65 -13.66 -6.67
N ASN A 9 11.94 -12.75 -5.73
CA ASN A 9 13.04 -11.80 -5.85
C ASN A 9 14.41 -12.48 -5.62
N ILE A 10 14.46 -13.42 -4.68
CA ILE A 10 15.62 -14.29 -4.44
C ILE A 10 15.19 -15.72 -4.73
N TRP A 11 15.69 -16.28 -5.83
CA TRP A 11 15.24 -17.57 -6.33
C TRP A 11 15.66 -18.72 -5.40
N ALA A 12 14.85 -19.78 -5.38
CA ALA A 12 15.10 -20.95 -4.54
C ALA A 12 16.52 -21.54 -4.73
N ASP A 13 16.99 -21.63 -5.97
CA ASP A 13 18.29 -22.21 -6.33
C ASP A 13 19.51 -21.46 -5.75
N THR A 14 19.30 -20.25 -5.23
CA THR A 14 20.34 -19.51 -4.49
C THR A 14 20.61 -20.12 -3.11
N GLY A 15 19.77 -21.05 -2.65
CA GLY A 15 19.82 -21.65 -1.32
C GLY A 15 19.17 -20.80 -0.22
N ILE A 16 18.33 -19.82 -0.60
CA ILE A 16 17.76 -18.87 0.37
C ILE A 16 16.87 -19.56 1.41
N PHE A 17 16.15 -20.61 1.02
CA PHE A 17 15.30 -21.36 1.94
C PHE A 17 16.12 -22.19 2.92
N GLU A 18 17.15 -22.88 2.45
CA GLU A 18 18.11 -23.62 3.26
C GLU A 18 18.82 -22.69 4.24
N PHE A 19 19.27 -21.53 3.75
CA PHE A 19 19.88 -20.50 4.60
C PHE A 19 18.94 -20.08 5.73
N PHE A 20 17.68 -19.78 5.44
CA PHE A 20 16.74 -19.31 6.45
C PHE A 20 16.36 -20.43 7.44
N ALA A 21 16.20 -21.67 6.95
CA ALA A 21 15.96 -22.84 7.80
C ALA A 21 17.14 -23.06 8.77
N ASP A 22 18.37 -23.07 8.27
CA ASP A 22 19.60 -23.19 9.07
C ASP A 22 19.73 -22.03 10.07
N PHE A 23 19.41 -20.81 9.64
CA PHE A 23 19.44 -19.63 10.51
C PHE A 23 18.47 -19.78 11.68
N VAL A 24 17.21 -20.14 11.41
CA VAL A 24 16.18 -20.33 12.45
C VAL A 24 16.58 -21.46 13.41
N GLU A 25 17.06 -22.59 12.89
CA GLU A 25 17.53 -23.71 13.72
C GLU A 25 18.67 -23.28 14.64
N ARG A 26 19.72 -22.66 14.08
CA ARG A 26 20.88 -22.20 14.86
C ARG A 26 20.53 -21.12 15.87
N TRP A 27 19.59 -20.22 15.53
CA TRP A 27 19.10 -19.20 16.44
C TRP A 27 18.42 -19.84 17.65
N LEU A 28 17.46 -20.75 17.41
CA LEU A 28 16.69 -21.42 18.46
C LEU A 28 17.49 -22.45 19.25
N GLY A 29 18.59 -22.98 18.69
CA GLY A 29 19.49 -23.90 19.37
C GLY A 29 20.33 -23.26 20.48
N ARG A 30 20.28 -21.94 20.65
CA ARG A 30 21.00 -21.21 21.71
C ARG A 30 20.11 -20.95 22.93
N TYR A 31 20.72 -20.99 24.11
CA TYR A 31 20.02 -20.67 25.35
C TYR A 31 19.47 -19.24 25.32
N ASN A 32 18.21 -19.06 25.73
CA ASN A 32 17.50 -17.79 25.81
C ASN A 32 17.29 -17.06 24.47
N HIS A 33 17.29 -17.80 23.35
CA HIS A 33 16.89 -17.29 22.05
C HIS A 33 15.48 -17.78 21.71
N THR A 34 14.66 -16.91 21.12
CA THR A 34 13.29 -17.24 20.73
C THR A 34 12.82 -16.33 19.60
N PHE A 35 11.66 -16.63 19.02
CA PHE A 35 10.90 -15.73 18.17
C PHE A 35 9.56 -15.47 18.84
N TYR A 36 9.09 -14.24 18.76
CA TYR A 36 7.75 -13.88 19.19
C TYR A 36 6.91 -13.47 17.98
N THR A 37 5.64 -13.89 17.99
CA THR A 37 4.62 -13.10 17.30
C THR A 37 4.46 -11.76 18.04
N ILE A 38 3.91 -10.75 17.38
CA ILE A 38 3.68 -9.44 18.03
C ILE A 38 2.86 -9.60 19.32
N SER A 39 1.77 -10.38 19.27
CA SER A 39 0.95 -10.67 20.46
C SER A 39 1.72 -11.47 21.53
N GLY A 40 2.59 -12.39 21.11
CA GLY A 40 3.45 -13.14 22.04
C GLY A 40 4.46 -12.26 22.77
N ALA A 41 5.06 -11.30 22.07
CA ALA A 41 5.98 -10.33 22.68
C ALA A 41 5.24 -9.44 23.69
N TRP A 42 4.06 -8.94 23.33
CA TRP A 42 3.22 -8.13 24.21
C TRP A 42 2.80 -8.86 25.50
N GLN A 43 2.58 -10.18 25.44
CA GLN A 43 2.23 -10.99 26.62
C GLN A 43 3.44 -11.35 27.48
N ALA A 44 4.61 -11.53 26.87
CA ALA A 44 5.80 -12.04 27.54
C ALA A 44 6.72 -10.95 28.11
N LEU A 45 6.62 -9.72 27.62
CA LEU A 45 7.54 -8.62 27.93
C LEU A 45 6.79 -7.45 28.57
N GLU A 46 7.43 -6.80 29.54
CA GLU A 46 6.91 -5.56 30.11
C GLU A 46 7.23 -4.37 29.20
N ALA A 47 6.30 -3.41 29.10
CA ALA A 47 6.52 -2.18 28.38
C ALA A 47 7.65 -1.37 29.07
N HIS A 48 8.68 -1.03 28.29
CA HIS A 48 9.86 -0.34 28.82
C HIS A 48 9.76 1.19 28.69
N ASP A 49 9.24 1.68 27.57
CA ASP A 49 9.20 3.10 27.24
C ASP A 49 8.11 3.42 26.23
N GLU A 50 7.90 4.70 25.96
CA GLU A 50 6.98 5.22 24.95
C GLU A 50 7.75 5.88 23.81
N ILE A 51 7.27 5.66 22.58
CA ILE A 51 7.79 6.33 21.37
C ILE A 51 6.62 7.08 20.74
N ASP A 52 6.83 8.35 20.45
CA ASP A 52 5.89 9.19 19.72
C ASP A 52 6.38 9.42 18.27
N CYS A 53 5.44 9.39 17.32
CA CYS A 53 5.66 9.59 15.89
C CYS A 53 4.72 10.69 15.38
N PRO A 54 4.98 11.97 15.70
CA PRO A 54 4.05 13.07 15.43
C PRO A 54 3.95 13.46 13.95
N GLN A 55 4.89 13.00 13.12
CA GLN A 55 4.90 13.22 11.68
C GLN A 55 4.59 11.92 10.96
N THR A 56 3.91 12.01 9.81
CA THR A 56 3.66 10.83 8.98
C THR A 56 4.99 10.30 8.45
N THR A 57 5.29 9.04 8.76
CA THR A 57 6.49 8.34 8.30
C THR A 57 6.09 7.12 7.50
N THR A 58 6.79 6.88 6.40
CA THR A 58 6.60 5.70 5.56
C THR A 58 7.89 4.91 5.48
N TRP A 59 7.76 3.64 5.09
CA TRP A 59 8.89 2.74 4.87
C TRP A 59 9.40 2.77 3.43
N ALA A 60 8.79 3.59 2.56
CA ALA A 60 9.15 3.72 1.15
C ALA A 60 10.13 4.88 0.95
N ASP A 61 10.89 4.79 -0.13
CA ASP A 61 11.81 5.79 -0.66
C ASP A 61 12.84 6.32 0.35
N THR A 62 13.73 7.19 -0.11
CA THR A 62 14.78 7.74 0.76
C THR A 62 14.22 8.71 1.79
N GLU A 63 13.20 9.51 1.43
CA GLU A 63 12.66 10.57 2.27
C GLU A 63 11.80 10.07 3.44
N ARG A 64 11.33 8.82 3.39
CA ARG A 64 10.48 8.21 4.45
C ARG A 64 9.21 9.01 4.77
N ASP A 65 8.66 9.70 3.77
CA ASP A 65 7.46 10.53 3.90
C ASP A 65 6.37 10.12 2.88
N LEU A 66 5.35 10.97 2.73
CA LEU A 66 4.21 10.71 1.84
C LEU A 66 4.47 11.02 0.36
N SER A 67 5.67 11.49 -0.01
CA SER A 67 5.94 11.94 -1.38
C SER A 67 5.84 10.82 -2.44
N ALA A 68 5.90 9.55 -2.05
CA ALA A 68 5.67 8.41 -2.95
C ALA A 68 4.19 8.29 -3.40
N TRP A 69 3.25 8.84 -2.62
CA TRP A 69 1.80 8.75 -2.87
C TRP A 69 1.11 10.12 -3.03
N LEU A 70 1.72 11.20 -2.53
CA LEU A 70 1.21 12.57 -2.50
C LEU A 70 2.35 13.59 -2.76
N GLY A 71 3.22 13.28 -3.73
CA GLY A 71 4.37 14.11 -4.10
C GLY A 71 4.14 15.04 -5.29
N ASN A 72 3.06 14.84 -6.06
CA ASN A 72 2.77 15.65 -7.24
C ASN A 72 1.28 16.01 -7.38
N SER A 73 0.98 16.93 -8.32
CA SER A 73 -0.38 17.45 -8.51
C SER A 73 -1.38 16.39 -8.99
N MET A 74 -0.96 15.40 -9.78
CA MET A 74 -1.83 14.32 -10.24
C MET A 74 -2.30 13.45 -9.07
N GLN A 75 -1.36 13.05 -8.21
CA GLN A 75 -1.64 12.30 -7.00
C GLN A 75 -2.58 13.07 -6.06
N HIS A 76 -2.31 14.36 -5.83
CA HIS A 76 -3.18 15.20 -5.01
C HIS A 76 -4.59 15.34 -5.59
N GLU A 77 -4.72 15.55 -6.90
CA GLU A 77 -6.01 15.66 -7.57
C GLU A 77 -6.81 14.36 -7.47
N ALA A 78 -6.18 13.23 -7.83
CA ALA A 78 -6.79 11.91 -7.78
C ALA A 78 -7.31 11.58 -6.37
N MET A 79 -6.50 11.78 -5.34
CA MET A 79 -6.88 11.46 -3.96
C MET A 79 -7.96 12.41 -3.43
N ARG A 80 -7.85 13.71 -3.72
CA ARG A 80 -8.89 14.68 -3.33
C ARG A 80 -10.24 14.29 -3.92
N ASP A 81 -10.28 13.97 -5.22
CA ASP A 81 -11.51 13.64 -5.93
C ASP A 81 -12.09 12.28 -5.50
N LEU A 82 -11.23 11.31 -5.14
CA LEU A 82 -11.63 10.01 -4.59
C LEU A 82 -12.31 10.17 -3.23
N TYR A 83 -11.67 10.87 -2.30
CA TYR A 83 -12.18 11.04 -0.93
C TYR A 83 -13.35 12.01 -0.84
N ALA A 84 -13.49 12.95 -1.78
CA ALA A 84 -14.66 13.81 -1.87
C ALA A 84 -15.98 13.03 -2.06
N MET A 85 -15.91 11.81 -2.60
CA MET A 85 -17.07 10.96 -2.85
C MET A 85 -17.42 10.02 -1.68
N GLU A 86 -16.56 9.90 -0.67
CA GLU A 86 -16.69 8.90 0.41
C GLU A 86 -18.08 8.92 1.04
N LYS A 87 -18.51 10.09 1.50
CA LYS A 87 -19.79 10.25 2.20
C LYS A 87 -20.97 9.82 1.33
N ASP A 88 -20.99 10.26 0.08
CA ASP A 88 -22.10 10.01 -0.84
C ASP A 88 -22.14 8.53 -1.23
N VAL A 89 -20.99 7.92 -1.54
CA VAL A 89 -20.87 6.48 -1.84
C VAL A 89 -21.33 5.64 -0.65
N LEU A 90 -20.85 5.94 0.56
CA LEU A 90 -21.25 5.18 1.75
C LEU A 90 -22.74 5.36 2.08
N SER A 91 -23.28 6.56 1.85
CA SER A 91 -24.71 6.85 2.09
C SER A 91 -25.65 6.16 1.10
N SER A 92 -25.15 5.78 -0.08
CA SER A 92 -25.96 5.07 -1.08
C SER A 92 -26.44 3.70 -0.59
N GLY A 93 -25.71 3.06 0.33
CA GLY A 93 -26.00 1.69 0.77
C GLY A 93 -25.76 0.61 -0.31
N ASP A 94 -25.39 1.00 -1.53
CA ASP A 94 -25.08 0.09 -2.62
C ASP A 94 -23.73 -0.58 -2.39
N LEU A 95 -23.77 -1.86 -2.05
CA LEU A 95 -22.56 -2.65 -1.75
C LEU A 95 -21.61 -2.77 -2.94
N GLY A 96 -22.12 -2.70 -4.18
CA GLY A 96 -21.29 -2.70 -5.39
C GLY A 96 -20.54 -1.39 -5.56
N LEU A 97 -21.23 -0.25 -5.44
CA LEU A 97 -20.59 1.07 -5.48
C LEU A 97 -19.55 1.24 -4.37
N ILE A 98 -19.88 0.78 -3.16
CA ILE A 98 -18.95 0.83 -2.01
C ILE A 98 -17.73 -0.06 -2.27
N ALA A 99 -17.91 -1.26 -2.82
CA ALA A 99 -16.80 -2.16 -3.13
C ALA A 99 -15.88 -1.56 -4.20
N ASP A 100 -16.43 -1.01 -5.28
CA ASP A 100 -15.65 -0.39 -6.36
C ASP A 100 -14.87 0.84 -5.87
N TRP A 101 -15.51 1.71 -5.10
CA TRP A 101 -14.84 2.86 -4.49
C TRP A 101 -13.70 2.41 -3.55
N ARG A 102 -13.93 1.39 -2.72
CA ARG A 102 -12.88 0.81 -1.85
C ARG A 102 -11.71 0.25 -2.65
N GLN A 103 -11.95 -0.39 -3.78
CA GLN A 103 -10.86 -0.85 -4.65
C GLN A 103 -10.00 0.33 -5.12
N LEU A 104 -10.62 1.45 -5.50
CA LEU A 104 -9.90 2.67 -5.87
C LEU A 104 -9.11 3.33 -4.71
N THR A 105 -9.38 2.96 -3.45
CA THR A 105 -8.57 3.42 -2.28
C THR A 105 -7.25 2.65 -2.09
N THR A 106 -7.00 1.62 -2.91
CA THR A 106 -5.74 0.86 -2.85
C THR A 106 -4.54 1.77 -3.12
N SER A 107 -3.52 1.69 -2.27
CA SER A 107 -2.36 2.61 -2.28
C SER A 107 -1.52 2.53 -3.55
N ASP A 108 -1.58 1.41 -4.27
CA ASP A 108 -0.88 1.19 -5.54
C ASP A 108 -1.29 2.23 -6.59
N HIS A 109 -2.55 2.67 -6.61
CA HIS A 109 -3.03 3.64 -7.60
C HIS A 109 -2.26 4.97 -7.55
N PRO A 110 -2.24 5.72 -6.43
CA PRO A 110 -1.40 6.92 -6.34
C PRO A 110 0.09 6.59 -6.41
N TYR A 111 0.55 5.41 -5.99
CA TYR A 111 1.94 5.00 -6.10
C TYR A 111 2.43 4.93 -7.56
N TYR A 112 1.61 4.42 -8.48
CA TYR A 112 1.92 4.38 -9.91
C TYR A 112 1.90 5.75 -10.60
N MET A 113 1.30 6.76 -9.97
CA MET A 113 1.29 8.16 -10.46
C MET A 113 2.53 8.95 -10.00
N CYS A 114 3.47 8.32 -9.29
CA CYS A 114 4.67 8.98 -8.79
C CYS A 114 5.59 9.41 -9.95
N THR A 115 6.18 10.59 -9.83
CA THR A 115 7.07 11.18 -10.85
C THR A 115 8.51 11.32 -10.35
N LYS A 116 8.87 10.60 -9.28
CA LYS A 116 10.25 10.57 -8.77
C LYS A 116 11.20 9.95 -9.80
N TYR A 117 12.46 10.33 -9.72
CA TYR A 117 13.53 9.90 -10.65
C TYR A 117 14.56 9.03 -9.91
N PHE A 118 15.49 8.43 -10.65
CA PHE A 118 16.55 7.54 -10.13
C PHE A 118 15.98 6.25 -9.48
N ASN A 119 16.69 5.68 -8.51
CA ASN A 119 16.35 4.37 -7.92
C ASN A 119 14.90 4.30 -7.41
N ASP A 120 14.40 5.36 -6.77
CA ASP A 120 13.02 5.39 -6.26
C ASP A 120 12.04 5.35 -7.45
N GLY A 121 12.30 6.14 -8.50
CA GLY A 121 11.53 6.10 -9.74
C GLY A 121 11.55 4.75 -10.46
N ASP A 122 12.68 4.04 -10.43
CA ASP A 122 12.81 2.70 -11.02
C ASP A 122 11.93 1.67 -10.30
N VAL A 123 11.79 1.77 -8.97
CA VAL A 123 10.89 0.91 -8.19
C VAL A 123 9.42 1.20 -8.55
N HIS A 124 9.03 2.47 -8.62
CA HIS A 124 7.69 2.85 -9.05
C HIS A 124 7.35 2.34 -10.45
N ALA A 125 8.30 2.42 -11.38
CA ALA A 125 8.13 1.92 -12.74
C ALA A 125 8.09 0.39 -12.80
N TYR A 126 8.90 -0.30 -12.00
CA TYR A 126 8.99 -1.77 -11.98
C TYR A 126 7.65 -2.43 -11.62
N PHE A 127 6.94 -1.89 -10.62
CA PHE A 127 5.65 -2.42 -10.18
C PHE A 127 4.44 -1.84 -10.92
N SER A 128 4.65 -0.79 -11.73
CA SER A 128 3.56 -0.15 -12.47
C SER A 128 3.14 -1.00 -13.69
N PRO A 129 1.84 -1.30 -13.86
CA PRO A 129 1.32 -1.91 -15.07
C PRO A 129 1.16 -0.91 -16.23
N TYR A 130 1.53 0.36 -16.03
CA TYR A 130 1.34 1.46 -16.97
C TYR A 130 2.65 1.96 -17.57
N ASP A 131 2.60 2.38 -18.83
CA ASP A 131 3.74 2.93 -19.57
C ASP A 131 4.25 4.26 -18.99
N SER A 132 3.38 5.01 -18.30
CA SER A 132 3.76 6.26 -17.64
C SER A 132 2.88 6.60 -16.43
N PRO A 133 3.39 7.43 -15.49
CA PRO A 133 2.57 7.98 -14.40
C PRO A 133 1.35 8.77 -14.88
N TYR A 134 1.41 9.34 -16.09
CA TYR A 134 0.31 10.05 -16.72
C TYR A 134 -0.80 9.10 -17.17
N ASP A 135 -0.44 7.93 -17.71
CA ASP A 135 -1.42 6.90 -18.08
C ASP A 135 -2.08 6.32 -16.83
N ALA A 136 -1.30 6.06 -15.77
CA ALA A 136 -1.83 5.64 -14.47
C ALA A 136 -2.89 6.63 -13.94
N PHE A 137 -2.58 7.93 -13.97
CA PHE A 137 -3.51 8.99 -13.58
C PHE A 137 -4.75 9.02 -14.48
N LEU A 138 -4.58 8.98 -15.81
CA LEU A 138 -5.69 9.05 -16.76
C LEU A 138 -6.67 7.89 -16.57
N TYR A 139 -6.17 6.66 -16.45
CA TYR A 139 -7.00 5.49 -16.25
C TYR A 139 -7.71 5.50 -14.90
N PHE A 140 -7.01 5.90 -13.83
CA PHE A 140 -7.62 6.06 -12.52
C PHE A 140 -8.76 7.09 -12.54
N MET A 141 -8.54 8.26 -13.15
CA MET A 141 -9.56 9.30 -13.22
C MET A 141 -10.76 8.87 -14.06
N ASN A 142 -10.56 8.05 -15.10
CA ASN A 142 -11.67 7.47 -15.87
C ASN A 142 -12.50 6.47 -15.04
N ALA A 143 -11.85 5.59 -14.28
CA ALA A 143 -12.54 4.68 -13.37
C ALA A 143 -13.30 5.43 -12.26
N LEU A 144 -12.68 6.45 -11.68
CA LEU A 144 -13.32 7.29 -10.66
C LEU A 144 -14.54 8.05 -11.22
N ARG A 145 -14.47 8.54 -12.46
CA ARG A 145 -15.61 9.18 -13.14
C ARG A 145 -16.76 8.20 -13.36
N ASP A 146 -16.48 6.94 -13.69
CA ASP A 146 -17.50 5.90 -13.80
C ASP A 146 -18.23 5.68 -12.46
N VAL A 147 -17.49 5.54 -11.35
CA VAL A 147 -18.10 5.42 -10.02
C VAL A 147 -18.98 6.65 -9.71
N ARG A 148 -18.50 7.85 -10.05
CA ARG A 148 -19.26 9.09 -9.83
C ARG A 148 -20.54 9.14 -10.67
N TYR A 149 -20.47 8.68 -11.92
CA TYR A 149 -21.61 8.59 -12.81
C TYR A 149 -22.66 7.61 -12.26
N ARG A 150 -22.26 6.40 -11.90
CA ARG A 150 -23.17 5.39 -11.34
C ARG A 150 -23.80 5.83 -10.01
N LEU A 151 -23.05 6.54 -9.17
CA LEU A 151 -23.58 7.16 -7.95
C LEU A 151 -24.66 8.20 -8.26
N HIS A 152 -24.45 9.05 -9.27
CA HIS A 152 -25.46 10.01 -9.71
C HIS A 152 -26.72 9.33 -10.24
N GLU A 153 -26.58 8.30 -11.07
CA GLU A 153 -27.72 7.52 -11.58
C GLU A 153 -28.50 6.86 -10.44
N HIS A 154 -27.81 6.29 -9.44
CA HIS A 154 -28.43 5.73 -8.24
C HIS A 154 -29.27 6.79 -7.50
N ASN A 155 -28.70 7.98 -7.29
CA ASN A 155 -29.38 9.07 -6.59
C ASN A 155 -30.57 9.65 -7.37
N ILE A 156 -30.50 9.70 -8.70
CA ILE A 156 -31.61 10.14 -9.56
C ILE A 156 -32.74 9.10 -9.58
N ALA A 157 -32.38 7.81 -9.56
CA ALA A 157 -33.34 6.71 -9.56
C ALA A 157 -34.13 6.56 -8.24
N GLY A 158 -33.71 7.24 -7.17
CA GLY A 158 -34.48 7.39 -5.93
C GLY A 158 -34.60 6.13 -5.08
N TYR A 159 -33.59 5.24 -5.14
CA TYR A 159 -33.48 4.07 -4.26
C TYR A 159 -32.87 4.42 -2.91
#